data_AF-A0A841FLY8-F1
#
_entry.id   AF-A0A841FLY8-F1
#
_cell.length_a   1.000
_cell.length_b   1.000
_cell.length_c   1.000
_cell.angle_alpha   90.00
_cell.angle_beta   90.00
_cell.angle_gamma   90.00
#
_symmetry.space_group_name_H-M   'P 1'
#
loop_
_entity.id
_entity.type
_entity.pdbx_description
1 polymer ?
#
loop_
_entity_poly.entity_id
_entity_poly.type
_entity_poly.pdbx_seq_one_letter_code
_entity_poly.pdbx_strand_id
1 'polypeptide(L)' 'MSGIPNPAAFAQSLAGRAAPSAPFGDGDVAVVDDALAGLDGLDELSCAERVGVFETVHERLQDILATVDDA' A
#
# COMPACT_ATOMS: atom_id res chain seq x y z
N MET A 1 -37.68 9.32 -4.18
CA MET A 1 -37.43 8.09 -3.41
C MET A 1 -35.92 7.90 -3.27
N SER A 2 -35.25 8.67 -2.41
CA SER A 2 -33.84 8.43 -2.08
C SER A 2 -33.79 7.82 -0.68
N GLY A 3 -33.74 6.49 -0.63
CA GLY A 3 -33.37 5.79 0.59
C GLY A 3 -31.93 6.13 0.89
N ILE A 4 -31.68 6.72 2.06
CA ILE A 4 -30.32 6.94 2.56
C ILE A 4 -29.63 5.57 2.54
N PRO A 5 -28.47 5.42 1.88
CA PRO A 5 -27.76 4.15 1.84
C PRO A 5 -27.52 3.70 3.28
N ASN A 6 -27.90 2.45 3.58
CA ASN A 6 -27.81 1.90 4.92
C ASN A 6 -26.34 1.90 5.38
N PRO A 7 -25.98 2.65 6.44
CA PRO A 7 -24.60 2.71 6.93
C PRO A 7 -24.10 1.33 7.37
N ALA A 8 -25.00 0.44 7.83
CA ALA A 8 -24.65 -0.92 8.20
C ALA A 8 -24.32 -1.81 6.99
N ALA A 9 -24.91 -1.54 5.82
CA ALA A 9 -24.55 -2.27 4.60
C ALA A 9 -23.16 -1.86 4.10
N PHE A 10 -22.83 -0.57 4.22
CA PHE A 10 -21.51 -0.05 3.89
C PHE A 10 -20.42 -0.60 4.84
N ALA A 11 -20.70 -0.60 6.15
CA ALA A 11 -19.79 -1.17 7.15
C ALA A 11 -19.56 -2.68 6.96
N GLN A 12 -20.60 -3.43 6.58
CA GLN A 12 -20.45 -4.87 6.28
C GLN A 12 -19.65 -5.13 5.00
N SER A 13 -19.74 -4.27 3.99
CA SER A 13 -18.92 -4.38 2.78
C SER A 13 -17.43 -4.14 3.07
N LEU A 14 -17.13 -3.14 3.92
CA LEU A 14 -15.79 -2.88 4.42
C LEU A 14 -15.27 -4.03 5.30
N ALA A 15 -16.11 -4.56 6.19
CA ALA A 15 -15.75 -5.69 7.05
C ALA A 15 -15.53 -6.99 6.24
N GLY A 16 -16.30 -7.21 5.16
CA GLY A 16 -16.12 -8.35 4.26
C GLY A 16 -14.82 -8.30 3.46
N ARG A 17 -14.31 -7.09 3.17
CA ARG A 17 -12.98 -6.88 2.55
C ARG A 17 -11.84 -6.94 3.56
N ALA A 18 -12.13 -6.77 4.84
CA ALA A 18 -11.20 -6.95 5.96
C ALA A 18 -11.10 -8.41 6.43
N ALA A 19 -11.51 -9.38 5.61
CA ALA A 19 -11.07 -10.75 5.78
C ALA A 19 -9.53 -10.75 5.87
N PRO A 20 -8.92 -11.58 6.73
CA PRO A 20 -7.48 -11.65 6.80
C PRO A 20 -6.96 -12.17 5.46
N SER A 21 -6.53 -11.25 4.58
CA SER A 21 -5.52 -11.56 3.57
C SER A 21 -4.44 -12.34 4.30
N ALA A 22 -3.98 -13.44 3.69
CA ALA A 22 -2.95 -14.28 4.26
C ALA A 22 -1.85 -13.41 4.89
N PRO A 23 -1.28 -13.80 6.05
CA PRO A 23 -0.20 -13.05 6.64
C PRO A 23 0.84 -12.84 5.55
N PHE A 24 1.13 -11.57 5.24
CA PHE A 24 2.25 -11.19 4.38
C PHE A 24 3.41 -12.11 4.75
N GLY A 25 4.00 -12.77 3.76
CA GLY A 25 5.16 -13.62 4.05
C GLY A 25 6.20 -12.75 4.75
N ASP A 26 6.94 -13.32 5.69
CA ASP A 26 8.03 -12.62 6.37
C ASP A 26 9.01 -11.98 5.36
N GLY A 27 9.08 -12.54 4.15
CA GLY A 27 9.79 -11.98 3.00
C GLY A 27 9.16 -10.72 2.37
N ASP A 28 7.83 -10.61 2.30
CA ASP A 28 7.16 -9.42 1.76
C ASP A 28 7.38 -8.20 2.68
N VAL A 29 7.37 -8.42 3.99
CA VAL A 29 7.64 -7.38 4.99
C VAL A 29 9.08 -6.88 4.87
N ALA A 30 10.05 -7.77 4.69
CA ALA A 30 11.46 -7.40 4.51
C ALA A 30 11.72 -6.61 3.21
N VAL A 31 11.00 -6.92 2.12
CA VAL A 31 11.11 -6.19 0.85
C VAL A 31 10.51 -4.79 0.93
N VAL A 32 9.41 -4.64 1.68
CA VAL A 32 8.81 -3.32 1.96
C VAL A 32 9.75 -2.48 2.84
N ASP A 33 10.37 -3.07 3.87
CA ASP A 33 11.31 -2.37 4.74
C ASP A 33 12.56 -1.88 3.97
N ASP A 34 13.10 -2.71 3.06
CA ASP A 34 14.19 -2.32 2.14
C ASP A 34 13.78 -1.16 1.22
N ALA A 35 12.58 -1.19 0.65
CA ALA A 35 12.07 -0.11 -0.19
C ALA A 35 11.89 1.19 0.60
N LEU A 36 11.44 1.11 1.86
CA LEU A 36 11.27 2.26 2.75
C LEU A 36 12.60 2.80 3.29
N ALA A 37 13.63 1.97 3.43
CA ALA A 37 14.97 2.43 3.81
C ALA A 37 15.57 3.41 2.78
N GLY A 38 15.15 3.32 1.51
CA GLY A 38 15.50 4.30 0.46
C GLY A 38 14.89 5.70 0.67
N LEU A 39 13.97 5.86 1.62
CA LEU A 39 13.39 7.15 2.00
C LEU A 39 14.16 7.85 3.13
N ASP A 40 15.13 7.17 3.76
CA ASP A 40 16.01 7.77 4.77
C ASP A 40 16.91 8.84 4.11
N GLY A 41 17.05 10.02 4.72
CA GLY A 41 17.85 11.12 4.17
C GLY A 41 17.18 11.95 3.06
N LEU A 42 15.89 11.75 2.77
CA LEU A 42 15.13 12.54 1.79
C LEU A 42 15.18 14.06 2.03
N ASP A 43 15.32 14.50 3.29
CA ASP A 43 15.36 15.92 3.64
C ASP A 43 16.61 16.63 3.10
N GLU A 44 17.68 15.89 2.85
CA GLU A 44 18.97 16.39 2.35
C GLU A 44 19.02 16.47 0.82
N LEU A 45 18.06 15.86 0.12
CA LEU A 45 17.99 15.82 -1.34
C LEU A 45 17.30 17.05 -1.92
N SER A 46 17.61 17.40 -3.18
CA SER A 46 16.83 18.40 -3.91
C SER A 46 15.42 17.90 -4.21
N CYS A 47 14.49 18.83 -4.51
CA CYS A 47 13.10 18.47 -4.78
C CYS A 47 12.96 17.48 -5.96
N ALA A 48 13.79 17.63 -7.00
CA ALA A 48 13.81 16.72 -8.15
C ALA A 48 14.29 15.31 -7.76
N GLU A 49 15.31 15.22 -6.90
CA GLU A 49 15.83 13.95 -6.40
C GLU A 49 14.83 13.25 -5.48
N ARG A 50 14.13 14.00 -4.61
CA ARG A 50 13.06 13.44 -3.75
C ARG A 50 11.92 12.85 -4.57
N VAL A 51 11.51 13.53 -5.65
CA VAL A 51 10.47 13.01 -6.55
C VAL A 51 10.92 11.71 -7.21
N GLY A 52 12.16 11.64 -7.70
CA GLY A 52 12.69 10.41 -8.30
C GLY A 52 12.78 9.23 -7.33
N VAL A 53 13.20 9.48 -6.08
CA VAL A 53 13.20 8.45 -5.02
C VAL A 53 11.77 7.99 -4.71
N PHE A 54 10.83 8.93 -4.58
CA PHE A 54 9.43 8.60 -4.31
C PHE A 54 8.80 7.78 -5.45
N GLU A 55 9.01 8.17 -6.71
CA GLU A 55 8.52 7.42 -7.88
C GLU A 55 9.06 5.99 -7.91
N THR A 56 10.35 5.81 -7.59
CA THR A 56 11.00 4.50 -7.53
C THR A 56 10.40 3.60 -6.44
N VAL A 57 10.19 4.15 -5.23
CA VAL A 57 9.55 3.40 -4.13
C VAL A 57 8.09 3.10 -4.44
N HIS A 58 7.39 4.04 -5.08
CA HIS A 58 6.01 3.85 -5.49
C HIS A 58 5.85 2.72 -6.51
N GLU A 59 6.70 2.66 -7.53
CA GLU A 59 6.68 1.60 -8.54
C GLU A 59 6.94 0.22 -7.91
N ARG A 60 7.95 0.11 -7.04
CA ARG A 60 8.22 -1.14 -6.30
C ARG A 60 7.05 -1.60 -5.46
N LEU A 61 6.40 -0.69 -4.72
CA LEU A 61 5.24 -1.04 -3.90
C LEU A 61 4.03 -1.45 -4.76
N GLN A 62 3.86 -0.83 -5.92
CA GLN A 62 2.81 -1.25 -6.87
C GLN A 62 3.06 -2.65 -7.43
N ASP A 63 4.30 -2.99 -7.75
CA ASP A 63 4.67 -4.32 -8.24
C ASP A 63 4.43 -5.41 -7.18
N ILE A 64 4.80 -5.13 -5.92
CA ILE A 64 4.52 -6.01 -4.79
C ILE A 64 3.00 -6.16 -4.58
N LEU A 65 2.24 -5.07 -4.65
CA LEU A 65 0.78 -5.16 -4.51
C LEU A 65 0.12 -5.91 -5.67
N ALA A 66 0.64 -5.77 -6.89
CA ALA A 66 0.13 -6.47 -8.07
C ALA A 66 0.36 -7.99 -7.98
N THR A 67 1.49 -8.42 -7.41
CA THR A 67 1.77 -9.85 -7.18
C THR A 67 0.90 -10.45 -6.07
N VAL A 68 0.45 -9.64 -5.11
CA VAL A 68 -0.46 -10.06 -4.04
C VAL A 68 -1.92 -10.18 -4.50
N ASP A 69 -2.36 -9.41 -5.50
CA ASP A 69 -3.74 -9.48 -6.03
C ASP A 69 -3.98 -10.71 -6.95
N ASP A 70 -2.90 -11.31 -7.49
CA ASP A 70 -2.95 -12.48 -8.38
C ASP A 70 -2.93 -13.85 -7.65
N ALA A 71 -2.69 -13.88 -6.34
CA ALA A 71 -2.53 -15.09 -5.51
C ALA A 71 -3.80 -15.49 -4.72
#